data_AF-A0A6A6RWN4-F1
#
_entry.id   AF-A0A6A6RWN4-F1
#
_cell.length_a   1.000
_cell.length_b   1.000
_cell.length_c   1.000
_cell.angle_alpha   90.00
_cell.angle_beta   90.00
_cell.angle_gamma   90.00
#
_symmetry.space_group_name_H-M   'P 1'
#
loop_
_entity.id
_entity.type
_entity.pdbx_description
1 polymer ?
#
loop_
_entity_poly.entity_id
_entity_poly.type
_entity_poly.pdbx_seq_one_letter_code
_entity_poly.pdbx_strand_id
1 'polypeptide(L)'
;MLTWPSPAEMAEWPTPNYVNPVTRRPMVMGVEITFIILVILFTSCRFYSRIFIVKGLGLDDLMMLIASIASVGASIMMCISTGAEYQTGYHLWDVRPSLALNSASVGMIGMASQLLFVVITVFMKISVLLTYLRIFPSNTNKYFCWTMLVYVFAWGVTCFCIELLQCNPVEAYWLPLKYPNTTCMSEKLIYWITGGFNVLSDFLIFLWPAKDLSKLQVSFKQRFTLIAMFTLGFTVCIAGVCRIWYTSVYLSNWDILWHGAGLYIMVTIENSIGIICGCIPSCRPLLSRAFPEIFSSTTHTSDGKSAKTPTEKGFTSLSGDARSAARSLGRGDEHADPMPSMPSPVRTASRRRDPDAISQGSEEWIMLQDRFTSGEKLMSPDIV
;
A
#
# COMPACT_ATOMS: atom_id res chain seq x y z
N MET A 1 -15.08 -6.51 22.69
CA MET A 1 -16.13 -7.25 21.97
C MET A 1 -16.65 -6.36 20.87
N LEU A 2 -16.60 -6.84 19.62
CA LEU A 2 -17.38 -6.29 18.53
C LEU A 2 -18.85 -6.21 18.97
N THR A 3 -19.50 -5.08 18.72
CA THR A 3 -20.91 -4.87 19.08
C THR A 3 -21.75 -5.67 18.10
N TRP A 4 -22.30 -6.79 18.56
CA TRP A 4 -23.35 -7.48 17.82
C TRP A 4 -24.60 -6.59 17.77
N PRO A 5 -25.31 -6.55 16.63
CA PRO A 5 -26.52 -5.76 16.50
C PRO A 5 -27.57 -6.29 17.49
N SER A 6 -28.24 -5.37 18.17
CA SER A 6 -29.38 -5.70 19.04
C SER A 6 -30.58 -6.17 18.21
N PRO A 7 -31.52 -6.92 18.82
CA PRO A 7 -32.75 -7.34 18.12
C PRO A 7 -33.55 -6.16 17.54
N ALA A 8 -33.53 -5.01 18.21
CA ALA A 8 -34.18 -3.79 17.73
C ALA A 8 -33.49 -3.22 16.49
N GLU A 9 -32.15 -3.18 16.48
CA GLU A 9 -31.38 -2.73 15.31
C GLU A 9 -31.57 -3.67 14.12
N MET A 10 -31.64 -4.99 14.34
CA MET A 10 -31.93 -5.96 13.27
C MET A 10 -33.35 -5.82 12.70
N ALA A 11 -34.32 -5.44 13.53
CA ALA A 11 -35.69 -5.19 13.09
C ALA A 11 -35.82 -3.92 12.21
N GLU A 12 -34.89 -2.97 12.36
CA GLU A 12 -34.81 -1.75 11.54
C GLU A 12 -34.08 -1.98 10.20
N TRP A 13 -33.54 -3.17 9.95
CA TRP A 13 -32.79 -3.44 8.72
C TRP A 13 -33.68 -3.35 7.48
N PRO A 14 -33.17 -2.78 6.38
CA PRO A 14 -33.86 -2.84 5.10
C PRO A 14 -33.93 -4.28 4.60
N THR A 15 -34.89 -4.55 3.72
CA THR A 15 -35.02 -5.88 3.11
C THR A 15 -33.72 -6.29 2.41
N PRO A 16 -33.12 -7.45 2.75
CA PRO A 16 -31.88 -7.92 2.13
C PRO A 16 -31.95 -7.98 0.61
N ASN A 17 -30.94 -7.44 -0.07
CA ASN A 17 -30.85 -7.45 -1.52
C ASN A 17 -29.67 -8.33 -2.00
N TYR A 18 -29.94 -9.61 -2.23
CA TYR A 18 -28.91 -10.57 -2.67
C TYR A 18 -28.56 -10.51 -4.17
N VAL A 19 -29.31 -9.73 -4.97
CA VAL A 19 -29.16 -9.70 -6.43
C VAL A 19 -28.26 -8.55 -6.87
N ASN A 20 -28.49 -7.34 -6.35
CA ASN A 20 -27.69 -6.15 -6.64
C ASN A 20 -27.57 -5.27 -5.39
N PRO A 21 -26.86 -5.74 -4.34
CA PRO A 21 -26.67 -4.95 -3.12
C PRO A 21 -25.83 -3.71 -3.39
N VAL A 22 -25.93 -2.74 -2.48
CA VAL A 22 -25.00 -1.61 -2.44
C VAL A 22 -23.66 -2.12 -1.91
N THR A 23 -22.57 -1.86 -2.62
CA THR A 23 -21.25 -2.42 -2.27
C THR A 23 -20.14 -1.39 -2.37
N ARG A 24 -19.14 -1.52 -1.50
CA ARG A 24 -17.88 -0.77 -1.58
C ARG A 24 -16.83 -1.45 -2.47
N ARG A 25 -17.16 -2.59 -3.05
CA ARG A 25 -16.23 -3.39 -3.87
C ARG A 25 -15.56 -2.59 -4.99
N PRO A 26 -16.26 -1.79 -5.82
CA PRO A 26 -15.59 -1.01 -6.88
C PRO A 26 -14.56 -0.02 -6.32
N MET A 27 -14.85 0.59 -5.17
CA MET A 27 -13.96 1.52 -4.50
C MET A 27 -12.71 0.80 -3.97
N VAL A 28 -12.89 -0.34 -3.28
CA VAL A 28 -11.76 -1.16 -2.79
C VAL A 28 -10.88 -1.57 -3.97
N MET A 29 -11.45 -2.18 -5.01
CA MET A 29 -10.70 -2.64 -6.18
C MET A 29 -9.93 -1.50 -6.86
N GLY A 30 -10.57 -0.33 -7.05
CA GLY A 30 -9.94 0.82 -7.67
C GLY A 30 -8.73 1.33 -6.90
N VAL A 31 -8.84 1.43 -5.57
CA VAL A 31 -7.75 1.89 -4.72
C VAL A 31 -6.63 0.86 -4.64
N GLU A 32 -6.95 -0.39 -4.34
CA GLU A 32 -5.97 -1.49 -4.19
C GLU A 32 -5.15 -1.69 -5.46
N ILE A 33 -5.80 -1.79 -6.63
CA ILE A 33 -5.09 -1.98 -7.91
C ILE A 33 -4.17 -0.80 -8.21
N THR A 34 -4.64 0.43 -7.96
CA THR A 34 -3.83 1.64 -8.19
C THR A 34 -2.57 1.62 -7.33
N PHE A 35 -2.70 1.33 -6.04
CA PHE A 35 -1.56 1.32 -5.13
C PHE A 35 -0.62 0.12 -5.36
N ILE A 36 -1.13 -1.05 -5.77
CA ILE A 36 -0.29 -2.17 -6.22
C ILE A 36 0.63 -1.70 -7.37
N ILE A 37 0.07 -1.06 -8.39
CA ILE A 37 0.85 -0.59 -9.55
C ILE A 37 1.90 0.43 -9.09
N LEU A 38 1.53 1.39 -8.24
CA LEU A 38 2.46 2.41 -7.74
C LEU A 38 3.58 1.80 -6.88
N VAL A 39 3.26 0.87 -5.98
CA VAL A 39 4.26 0.18 -5.13
C VAL A 39 5.24 -0.60 -6.00
N ILE A 40 4.75 -1.35 -7.00
CA ILE A 40 5.60 -2.10 -7.93
C ILE A 40 6.49 -1.14 -8.73
N LEU A 41 5.94 -0.04 -9.26
CA LEU A 41 6.68 0.94 -10.04
C LEU A 41 7.82 1.58 -9.24
N PHE A 42 7.52 2.10 -8.04
CA PHE A 42 8.52 2.78 -7.21
C PHE A 42 9.57 1.83 -6.64
N THR A 43 9.16 0.62 -6.24
CA THR A 43 10.10 -0.41 -5.78
C THR A 43 11.01 -0.85 -6.92
N SER A 44 10.48 -1.07 -8.12
CA SER A 44 11.28 -1.42 -9.31
C SER A 44 12.25 -0.31 -9.68
N CYS A 45 11.82 0.95 -9.61
CA CYS A 45 12.68 2.12 -9.83
C CYS A 45 13.83 2.16 -8.81
N ARG A 46 13.54 1.91 -7.52
CA ARG A 46 14.56 1.79 -6.48
C ARG A 46 15.58 0.69 -6.81
N PHE A 47 15.14 -0.51 -7.15
CA PHE A 47 16.03 -1.62 -7.48
C PHE A 47 16.85 -1.37 -8.75
N TYR A 48 16.22 -0.84 -9.80
CA TYR A 48 16.92 -0.50 -11.03
C TYR A 48 18.03 0.53 -10.77
N SER A 49 17.76 1.57 -9.98
CA SER A 49 18.77 2.56 -9.59
C SER A 49 19.92 1.92 -8.82
N ARG A 50 19.61 1.05 -7.84
CA ARG A 50 20.63 0.42 -6.97
C ARG A 50 21.48 -0.61 -7.70
N ILE A 51 20.89 -1.40 -8.59
CA ILE A 51 21.58 -2.45 -9.35
C ILE A 51 22.40 -1.84 -10.49
N PHE A 52 21.81 -0.96 -11.30
CA PHE A 52 22.43 -0.53 -12.56
C PHE A 52 23.15 0.82 -12.47
N ILE A 53 22.67 1.76 -11.63
CA ILE A 53 23.27 3.09 -11.52
C ILE A 53 24.30 3.16 -10.40
N VAL A 54 23.86 2.86 -9.17
CA VAL A 54 24.70 2.96 -7.97
C VAL A 54 25.60 1.74 -7.80
N LYS A 55 25.19 0.58 -8.35
CA LYS A 55 25.90 -0.72 -8.27
C LYS A 55 26.19 -1.15 -6.84
N GLY A 56 25.21 -1.04 -5.95
CA GLY A 56 25.35 -1.41 -4.55
C GLY A 56 24.01 -1.63 -3.87
N LEU A 57 23.67 -2.90 -3.65
CA LEU A 57 22.54 -3.30 -2.82
C LEU A 57 22.92 -3.20 -1.34
N GLY A 58 22.00 -2.72 -0.52
CA GLY A 58 22.12 -2.75 0.94
C GLY A 58 21.04 -3.60 1.59
N LEU A 59 21.17 -3.79 2.90
CA LEU A 59 20.12 -4.40 3.72
C LEU A 59 18.83 -3.57 3.67
N ASP A 60 18.92 -2.25 3.49
CA ASP A 60 17.76 -1.38 3.28
C ASP A 60 16.92 -1.82 2.08
N ASP A 61 17.57 -2.23 0.98
CA ASP A 61 16.86 -2.69 -0.22
C ASP A 61 16.12 -4.01 0.02
N LEU A 62 16.75 -4.96 0.72
CA LEU A 62 16.12 -6.24 1.06
C LEU A 62 14.89 -6.04 1.96
N MET A 63 15.01 -5.21 2.99
CA MET A 63 13.89 -4.93 3.91
C MET A 63 12.73 -4.24 3.16
N MET A 64 13.03 -3.31 2.25
CA MET A 64 11.99 -2.69 1.41
C MET A 64 11.32 -3.70 0.48
N LEU A 65 12.07 -4.65 -0.11
CA LEU A 65 11.49 -5.69 -0.96
C LEU A 65 10.50 -6.56 -0.19
N ILE A 66 10.86 -7.00 1.01
CA ILE A 66 9.98 -7.79 1.88
C ILE A 66 8.70 -7.01 2.18
N ALA A 67 8.82 -5.73 2.54
CA ALA A 67 7.67 -4.86 2.78
C ALA A 67 6.77 -4.71 1.53
N SER A 68 7.36 -4.49 0.35
CA SER A 68 6.62 -4.35 -0.90
C SER A 68 5.90 -5.65 -1.31
N ILE A 69 6.55 -6.82 -1.17
CA ILE A 69 5.92 -8.11 -1.45
C ILE A 69 4.75 -8.37 -0.51
N ALA A 70 4.95 -8.13 0.80
CA ALA A 70 3.89 -8.27 1.79
C ALA A 70 2.73 -7.31 1.52
N SER A 71 3.02 -6.06 1.12
CA SER A 71 2.01 -5.06 0.77
C SER A 71 1.19 -5.47 -0.45
N VAL A 72 1.85 -5.96 -1.52
CA VAL A 72 1.14 -6.45 -2.71
C VAL A 72 0.29 -7.68 -2.36
N GLY A 73 0.81 -8.60 -1.55
CA GLY A 73 0.06 -9.75 -1.06
C GLY A 73 -1.18 -9.36 -0.25
N ALA A 74 -1.03 -8.40 0.67
CA ALA A 74 -2.15 -7.86 1.46
C ALA A 74 -3.23 -7.21 0.57
N SER A 75 -2.82 -6.42 -0.42
CA SER A 75 -3.76 -5.79 -1.37
C SER A 75 -4.49 -6.81 -2.27
N ILE A 76 -3.81 -7.87 -2.71
CA ILE A 76 -4.44 -8.96 -3.47
C ILE A 76 -5.45 -9.71 -2.58
N MET A 77 -5.07 -10.04 -1.34
CA MET A 77 -5.96 -10.66 -0.37
C MET A 77 -7.20 -9.79 -0.12
N MET A 78 -7.03 -8.47 0.01
CA MET A 78 -8.14 -7.54 0.18
C MET A 78 -9.05 -7.51 -1.05
N CYS A 79 -8.51 -7.51 -2.26
CA CYS A 79 -9.30 -7.65 -3.49
C CYS A 79 -10.15 -8.93 -3.48
N ILE A 80 -9.55 -10.07 -3.11
CA ILE A 80 -10.23 -11.37 -3.03
C ILE A 80 -11.34 -11.34 -1.97
N SER A 81 -11.10 -10.69 -0.82
CA SER A 81 -12.08 -10.58 0.28
C SER A 81 -13.38 -9.86 -0.10
N THR A 82 -13.37 -9.06 -1.18
CA THR A 82 -14.58 -8.40 -1.70
C THR A 82 -15.38 -9.30 -2.65
N GLY A 83 -14.89 -10.50 -2.96
CA GLY A 83 -15.56 -11.48 -3.82
C GLY A 83 -16.85 -12.01 -3.21
N ALA A 84 -17.62 -12.74 -4.01
CA ALA A 84 -18.91 -13.31 -3.60
C ALA A 84 -18.80 -14.32 -2.45
N GLU A 85 -17.61 -14.88 -2.23
CA GLU A 85 -17.30 -15.87 -1.19
C GLU A 85 -17.04 -15.27 0.20
N TYR A 86 -16.79 -13.96 0.29
CA TYR A 86 -16.42 -13.31 1.56
C TYR A 86 -17.25 -12.04 1.81
N GLN A 87 -17.74 -11.37 0.75
CA GLN A 87 -18.63 -10.22 0.80
C GLN A 87 -18.13 -9.07 1.69
N THR A 88 -16.81 -8.87 1.80
CA THR A 88 -16.25 -7.69 2.50
C THR A 88 -16.63 -6.42 1.75
N GLY A 89 -17.10 -5.40 2.46
CA GLY A 89 -17.60 -4.15 1.87
C GLY A 89 -19.06 -4.21 1.39
N TYR A 90 -19.78 -5.27 1.71
CA TYR A 90 -21.24 -5.35 1.65
C TYR A 90 -21.80 -5.00 3.04
N HIS A 91 -23.04 -4.52 3.11
CA HIS A 91 -23.72 -4.37 4.38
C HIS A 91 -24.05 -5.73 5.00
N LEU A 92 -24.01 -5.82 6.32
CA LEU A 92 -24.25 -7.07 7.04
C LEU A 92 -25.60 -7.73 6.69
N TRP A 93 -26.64 -6.93 6.46
CA TRP A 93 -27.98 -7.43 6.07
C TRP A 93 -28.06 -7.92 4.62
N ASP A 94 -27.11 -7.56 3.76
CA ASP A 94 -27.03 -8.04 2.37
C ASP A 94 -26.17 -9.32 2.23
N VAL A 95 -25.61 -9.81 3.34
CA VAL A 95 -24.79 -11.02 3.40
C VAL A 95 -25.67 -12.27 3.33
N ARG A 96 -25.27 -13.24 2.52
CA ARG A 96 -26.02 -14.50 2.40
C ARG A 96 -25.97 -15.29 3.72
N PRO A 97 -27.10 -15.83 4.22
CA PRO A 97 -27.13 -16.60 5.47
C PRO A 97 -26.16 -17.79 5.49
N SER A 98 -25.99 -18.47 4.36
CA SER A 98 -25.02 -19.57 4.18
C SER A 98 -23.56 -19.15 4.35
N LEU A 99 -23.26 -17.87 4.12
CA LEU A 99 -21.95 -17.28 4.29
C LEU A 99 -21.74 -16.77 5.73
N ALA A 100 -22.80 -16.23 6.35
CA ALA A 100 -22.79 -15.86 7.76
C ALA A 100 -22.49 -17.07 8.68
N LEU A 101 -23.01 -18.25 8.32
CA LEU A 101 -22.75 -19.53 8.98
C LEU A 101 -21.29 -20.01 8.83
N ASN A 102 -20.62 -19.66 7.73
CA ASN A 102 -19.22 -19.99 7.44
C ASN A 102 -18.29 -18.78 7.58
N SER A 103 -18.52 -17.94 8.59
CA SER A 103 -17.78 -16.69 8.84
C SER A 103 -16.31 -16.88 9.26
N ALA A 104 -15.88 -18.12 9.48
CA ALA A 104 -14.51 -18.47 9.83
C ALA A 104 -13.48 -17.92 8.83
N SER A 105 -13.76 -18.04 7.54
CA SER A 105 -12.82 -17.61 6.49
C SER A 105 -12.65 -16.08 6.47
N VAL A 106 -13.71 -15.32 6.79
CA VAL A 106 -13.65 -13.86 6.90
C VAL A 106 -12.82 -13.45 8.13
N GLY A 107 -13.00 -14.15 9.26
CA GLY A 107 -12.18 -13.96 10.45
C GLY A 107 -10.69 -14.23 10.18
N MET A 108 -10.37 -15.31 9.47
CA MET A 108 -8.97 -15.62 9.09
C MET A 108 -8.34 -14.50 8.23
N ILE A 109 -9.07 -13.97 7.25
CA ILE A 109 -8.62 -12.82 6.44
C ILE A 109 -8.39 -11.59 7.32
N GLY A 110 -9.30 -11.33 8.26
CA GLY A 110 -9.16 -10.24 9.23
C GLY A 110 -7.88 -10.35 10.06
N MET A 111 -7.60 -11.51 10.64
CA MET A 111 -6.34 -11.74 11.38
C MET A 111 -5.12 -11.62 10.47
N ALA A 112 -5.16 -12.22 9.29
CA ALA A 112 -4.06 -12.13 8.33
C ALA A 112 -3.75 -10.67 7.94
N SER A 113 -4.79 -9.85 7.77
CA SER A 113 -4.62 -8.43 7.44
C SER A 113 -3.94 -7.62 8.56
N GLN A 114 -4.26 -7.92 9.82
CA GLN A 114 -3.63 -7.30 11.00
C GLN A 114 -2.14 -7.65 11.06
N LEU A 115 -1.83 -8.94 10.98
CA LEU A 115 -0.45 -9.43 11.02
C LEU A 115 0.38 -8.91 9.84
N LEU A 116 -0.18 -8.88 8.63
CA LEU A 116 0.47 -8.32 7.46
C LEU A 116 0.72 -6.81 7.61
N PHE A 117 -0.21 -6.06 8.20
CA PHE A 117 -0.01 -4.64 8.48
C PHE A 117 1.22 -4.40 9.36
N VAL A 118 1.37 -5.17 10.44
CA VAL A 118 2.53 -5.09 11.34
C VAL A 118 3.81 -5.42 10.58
N VAL A 119 3.83 -6.51 9.82
CA VAL A 119 4.98 -6.93 9.00
C VAL A 119 5.39 -5.82 8.03
N ILE A 120 4.46 -5.32 7.21
CA ILE A 120 4.74 -4.28 6.20
C ILE A 120 5.33 -3.03 6.88
N THR A 121 4.69 -2.57 7.95
CA THR A 121 5.08 -1.37 8.70
C THR A 121 6.51 -1.49 9.25
N VAL A 122 6.83 -2.62 9.88
CA VAL A 122 8.14 -2.87 10.50
C VAL A 122 9.23 -2.91 9.44
N PHE A 123 9.07 -3.70 8.40
CA PHE A 123 10.09 -3.84 7.35
C PHE A 123 10.30 -2.54 6.57
N MET A 124 9.21 -1.80 6.29
CA MET A 124 9.27 -0.50 5.63
C MET A 124 10.05 0.52 6.48
N LYS A 125 9.74 0.63 7.78
CA LYS A 125 10.43 1.54 8.71
C LYS A 125 11.90 1.17 8.91
N ILE A 126 12.21 -0.12 9.05
CA ILE A 126 13.59 -0.60 9.15
C ILE A 126 14.38 -0.21 7.88
N SER A 127 13.81 -0.41 6.69
CA SER A 127 14.47 0.02 5.44
C SER A 127 14.74 1.53 5.42
N VAL A 128 13.78 2.36 5.83
CA VAL A 128 13.96 3.82 5.87
C VAL A 128 15.06 4.21 6.86
N LEU A 129 15.09 3.63 8.05
CA LEU A 129 16.12 3.88 9.07
C LEU A 129 17.51 3.45 8.60
N LEU A 130 17.63 2.28 7.95
CA LEU A 130 18.88 1.83 7.33
C LEU A 130 19.32 2.76 6.20
N THR A 131 18.37 3.28 5.41
CA THR A 131 18.64 4.31 4.39
C THR A 131 19.17 5.59 5.03
N TYR A 132 18.64 6.00 6.19
CA TYR A 132 19.13 7.19 6.92
C TYR A 132 20.53 7.01 7.47
N LEU A 133 20.85 5.83 8.03
CA LEU A 133 22.21 5.49 8.48
C LEU A 133 23.25 5.60 7.36
N ARG A 134 22.84 5.28 6.13
CA ARG A 134 23.70 5.35 4.93
C ARG A 134 23.86 6.79 4.41
N ILE A 135 22.80 7.61 4.47
CA ILE A 135 22.80 8.98 3.92
C ILE A 135 23.46 9.97 4.88
N PHE A 136 23.19 9.87 6.18
CA PHE A 136 23.62 10.86 7.15
C PHE A 136 24.74 10.32 8.06
N PRO A 137 26.00 10.76 7.87
CA PRO A 137 27.13 10.20 8.62
C PRO A 137 27.25 10.69 10.08
N SER A 138 26.43 11.68 10.50
CA SER A 138 26.46 12.29 11.83
C SER A 138 26.23 11.29 12.96
N ASN A 139 27.02 11.37 14.03
CA ASN A 139 26.90 10.48 15.19
C ASN A 139 25.52 10.59 15.86
N THR A 140 24.95 11.79 15.96
CA THR A 140 23.59 11.99 16.51
C THR A 140 22.55 11.23 15.71
N ASN A 141 22.69 11.20 14.38
CA ASN A 141 21.77 10.47 13.50
C ASN A 141 21.95 8.97 13.62
N LYS A 142 23.19 8.50 13.80
CA LYS A 142 23.47 7.09 14.06
C LYS A 142 22.82 6.61 15.34
N TYR A 143 23.00 7.32 16.45
CA TYR A 143 22.38 6.96 17.73
C TYR A 143 20.85 6.92 17.62
N PHE A 144 20.24 7.94 17.03
CA PHE A 144 18.80 7.96 16.81
C PHE A 144 18.31 6.78 15.95
N CYS A 145 18.96 6.52 14.81
CA CYS A 145 18.53 5.45 13.92
C CYS A 145 18.66 4.07 14.57
N TRP A 146 19.74 3.80 15.32
CA TRP A 146 19.89 2.55 16.06
C TRP A 146 18.84 2.40 17.16
N THR A 147 18.56 3.46 17.92
CA THR A 147 17.48 3.44 18.93
C THR A 147 16.12 3.17 18.29
N MET A 148 15.81 3.84 17.17
CA MET A 148 14.54 3.63 16.46
C MET A 148 14.45 2.25 15.81
N LEU A 149 15.56 1.67 15.35
CA LEU A 149 15.58 0.29 14.83
C LEU A 149 15.18 -0.70 15.92
N VAL A 150 15.78 -0.59 17.11
CA VAL A 150 15.44 -1.45 18.26
C VAL A 150 13.98 -1.24 18.66
N TYR A 151 13.51 0.01 18.72
CA TYR A 151 12.12 0.33 19.03
C TYR A 151 11.14 -0.29 18.02
N VAL A 152 11.35 -0.07 16.71
CA VAL A 152 10.44 -0.57 15.66
C VAL A 152 10.41 -2.10 15.65
N PHE A 153 11.56 -2.75 15.82
CA PHE A 153 11.63 -4.20 15.90
C PHE A 153 10.90 -4.74 17.14
N ALA A 154 11.16 -4.18 18.32
CA ALA A 154 10.49 -4.58 19.55
C ALA A 154 8.98 -4.35 19.50
N TRP A 155 8.55 -3.19 18.99
CA TRP A 155 7.15 -2.86 18.75
C TRP A 155 6.50 -3.87 17.80
N GLY A 156 7.17 -4.20 16.69
CA GLY A 156 6.71 -5.16 15.70
C GLY A 156 6.49 -6.56 16.28
N VAL A 157 7.50 -7.11 16.96
CA VAL A 157 7.42 -8.42 17.61
C VAL A 157 6.30 -8.43 18.65
N THR A 158 6.19 -7.38 19.46
CA THR A 158 5.16 -7.28 20.50
C THR A 158 3.76 -7.24 19.88
N CYS A 159 3.52 -6.40 18.88
CA CYS A 159 2.22 -6.30 18.21
C CYS A 159 1.85 -7.61 17.50
N PHE A 160 2.80 -8.22 16.79
CA PHE A 160 2.58 -9.49 16.11
C PHE A 160 2.19 -10.60 17.09
N CYS A 161 2.88 -10.72 18.23
CA CYS A 161 2.54 -11.72 19.25
C CYS A 161 1.20 -11.44 19.92
N ILE A 162 0.88 -10.17 20.23
CA ILE A 162 -0.40 -9.79 20.84
C ILE A 162 -1.56 -10.09 19.89
N GLU A 163 -1.44 -9.74 18.60
CA GLU A 163 -2.48 -9.95 17.60
C GLU A 163 -2.67 -11.45 17.28
N LEU A 164 -1.58 -12.21 17.19
CA LEU A 164 -1.64 -13.66 16.96
C LEU A 164 -2.24 -14.40 18.16
N LEU A 165 -1.93 -13.97 19.39
CA LEU A 165 -2.33 -14.63 20.64
C LEU A 165 -3.44 -13.87 21.36
N GLN A 166 -4.24 -13.09 20.63
CA GLN A 166 -5.31 -12.26 21.22
C GLN A 166 -6.44 -13.09 21.87
N CYS A 167 -6.57 -14.36 21.49
CA CYS A 167 -7.53 -15.32 22.04
C CYS A 167 -6.81 -16.60 22.48
N ASN A 168 -7.35 -17.28 23.50
CA ASN A 168 -6.89 -18.59 23.95
C ASN A 168 -8.08 -19.57 24.03
N PRO A 169 -8.24 -20.52 23.09
CA PRO A 169 -7.32 -20.83 21.99
C PRO A 169 -7.43 -19.82 20.83
N VAL A 170 -6.41 -19.75 19.95
CA VAL A 170 -6.32 -18.72 18.89
C VAL A 170 -7.49 -18.81 17.91
N GLU A 171 -7.98 -20.03 17.67
CA GLU A 171 -9.13 -20.32 16.82
C GLU A 171 -10.42 -19.64 17.29
N ALA A 172 -10.51 -19.26 18.57
CA ALA A 172 -11.66 -18.53 19.08
C ALA A 172 -11.85 -17.14 18.43
N TYR A 173 -10.80 -16.59 17.80
CA TYR A 173 -10.92 -15.34 17.04
C TYR A 173 -11.86 -15.48 15.83
N TRP A 174 -11.71 -16.56 15.05
CA TRP A 174 -12.50 -16.77 13.83
C TRP A 174 -13.62 -17.81 13.98
N LEU A 175 -13.67 -18.54 15.10
CA LEU A 175 -14.75 -19.49 15.44
C LEU A 175 -15.45 -19.11 16.76
N PRO A 176 -16.10 -17.93 16.84
CA PRO A 176 -16.74 -17.50 18.09
C PRO A 176 -17.86 -18.47 18.53
N LEU A 177 -18.58 -19.06 17.58
CA LEU A 177 -19.65 -20.04 17.83
C LEU A 177 -19.16 -21.34 18.49
N LYS A 178 -17.92 -21.74 18.20
CA LYS A 178 -17.34 -22.97 18.75
C LYS A 178 -16.86 -22.76 20.20
N TYR A 179 -16.52 -21.54 20.57
CA TYR A 179 -15.90 -21.19 21.85
C TYR A 179 -16.65 -20.04 22.57
N PRO A 180 -17.92 -20.24 22.96
CA PRO A 180 -18.76 -19.17 23.50
C PRO A 180 -18.29 -18.59 24.84
N ASN A 181 -17.53 -19.38 25.62
CA ASN A 181 -17.03 -18.97 26.95
C ASN A 181 -15.59 -18.41 26.92
N THR A 182 -14.98 -18.32 25.74
CA THR A 182 -13.60 -17.83 25.62
C THR A 182 -13.58 -16.31 25.57
N THR A 183 -12.88 -15.69 26.52
CA THR A 183 -12.66 -14.24 26.52
C THR A 183 -11.37 -13.91 25.78
N CYS A 184 -11.48 -13.17 24.69
CA CYS A 184 -10.33 -12.58 23.98
C CYS A 184 -9.95 -11.23 24.59
N MET A 185 -8.72 -10.78 24.30
CA MET A 185 -8.26 -9.45 24.64
C MET A 185 -9.13 -8.37 23.96
N SER A 186 -9.19 -7.18 24.57
CA SER A 186 -9.98 -6.07 24.02
C SER A 186 -9.32 -5.52 22.75
N GLU A 187 -9.91 -5.82 21.59
CA GLU A 187 -9.47 -5.28 20.29
C GLU A 187 -9.33 -3.75 20.33
N LYS A 188 -10.30 -3.04 20.93
CA LYS A 188 -10.24 -1.58 21.11
C LYS A 188 -8.94 -1.15 21.77
N LEU A 189 -8.57 -1.80 22.87
CA LEU A 189 -7.37 -1.44 23.61
C LEU A 189 -6.11 -1.73 22.79
N ILE A 190 -6.06 -2.89 22.13
CA ILE A 190 -4.94 -3.28 21.26
C ILE A 190 -4.75 -2.22 20.18
N TYR A 191 -5.78 -1.93 19.38
CA TYR A 191 -5.69 -0.99 18.26
C TYR A 191 -5.33 0.44 18.68
N TRP A 192 -5.85 0.94 19.80
CA TRP A 192 -5.52 2.29 20.28
C TRP A 192 -4.06 2.40 20.71
N ILE A 193 -3.57 1.41 21.47
CA ILE A 193 -2.19 1.40 21.95
C ILE A 193 -1.23 1.18 20.79
N THR A 194 -1.41 0.11 20.01
CA THR A 194 -0.50 -0.22 18.90
C THR A 194 -0.54 0.86 17.83
N GLY A 195 -1.73 1.38 17.50
CA GLY A 195 -1.92 2.48 16.56
C GLY A 195 -1.25 3.77 17.00
N GLY A 196 -1.40 4.17 18.27
CA GLY A 196 -0.77 5.38 18.81
C GLY A 196 0.76 5.31 18.77
N PHE A 197 1.35 4.20 19.19
CA PHE A 197 2.80 3.98 19.12
C PHE A 197 3.31 3.91 17.66
N ASN A 198 2.50 3.38 16.74
CA ASN A 198 2.83 3.39 15.32
C ASN A 198 2.95 4.82 14.79
N VAL A 199 1.90 5.63 14.97
CA VAL A 199 1.84 7.02 14.50
C VAL A 199 2.93 7.87 15.15
N LEU A 200 3.16 7.70 16.45
CA LEU A 200 4.27 8.40 17.13
C LEU A 200 5.61 8.10 16.45
N SER A 201 5.87 6.84 16.12
CA SER A 201 7.11 6.47 15.44
C SER A 201 7.19 7.00 14.01
N ASP A 202 6.07 7.14 13.30
CA ASP A 202 6.03 7.78 11.98
C ASP A 202 6.49 9.22 12.07
N PHE A 203 5.93 10.00 13.00
CA PHE A 203 6.33 11.38 13.24
C PHE A 203 7.81 11.48 13.63
N LEU A 204 8.30 10.60 14.52
CA LEU A 204 9.70 10.62 14.95
C LEU A 204 10.66 10.35 13.78
N ILE A 205 10.41 9.30 12.99
CA ILE A 205 11.26 8.95 11.84
C ILE A 205 11.20 10.06 10.80
N PHE A 206 10.01 10.59 10.53
CA PHE A 206 9.77 11.61 9.52
C PHE A 206 10.40 12.98 9.86
N LEU A 207 10.19 13.48 11.08
CA LEU A 207 10.70 14.80 11.50
C LEU A 207 12.21 14.79 11.72
N TRP A 208 12.82 13.64 12.00
CA TRP A 208 14.23 13.57 12.33
C TRP A 208 15.18 14.16 11.29
N PRO A 209 15.14 13.76 10.00
CA PRO A 209 16.01 14.34 8.98
C PRO A 209 15.71 15.82 8.71
N ALA A 210 14.55 16.33 9.15
CA ALA A 210 14.10 17.65 8.78
C ALA A 210 15.02 18.78 9.25
N LYS A 211 15.50 18.64 10.48
CA LYS A 211 16.40 19.61 11.12
C LYS A 211 17.73 19.71 10.39
N ASP A 212 18.26 18.58 9.93
CA ASP A 212 19.59 18.53 9.28
C ASP A 212 19.54 19.13 7.89
N LEU A 213 18.40 18.96 7.21
CA LEU A 213 18.16 19.49 5.87
C LEU A 213 17.99 21.01 5.86
N SER A 214 17.46 21.60 6.94
CA SER A 214 17.28 23.05 7.05
C SER A 214 18.61 23.82 7.11
N LYS A 215 19.69 23.18 7.56
CA LYS A 215 21.01 23.80 7.76
C LYS A 215 21.95 23.64 6.58
N LEU A 216 21.60 22.81 5.60
CA LEU A 216 22.50 22.47 4.49
C LEU A 216 22.16 23.31 3.25
N GLN A 217 23.14 24.04 2.71
CA GLN A 217 23.02 24.74 1.43
C GLN A 217 22.92 23.71 0.29
N VAL A 218 21.70 23.26 0.02
CA VAL A 218 21.42 22.20 -0.94
C VAL A 218 21.19 22.73 -2.36
N SER A 219 21.73 22.01 -3.34
CA SER A 219 21.43 22.24 -4.77
C SER A 219 19.92 22.11 -5.05
N PHE A 220 19.41 22.79 -6.07
CA PHE A 220 17.99 22.74 -6.45
C PHE A 220 17.46 21.30 -6.61
N LYS A 221 18.31 20.40 -7.11
CA LYS A 221 18.02 18.96 -7.28
C LYS A 221 17.81 18.23 -5.96
N GLN A 222 18.63 18.54 -4.95
CA GLN A 222 18.44 18.04 -3.58
C GLN A 222 17.15 18.58 -3.00
N ARG A 223 16.92 19.89 -3.13
CA ARG A 223 15.75 20.56 -2.59
C ARG A 223 14.44 19.92 -3.06
N PHE A 224 14.32 19.58 -4.34
CA PHE A 224 13.10 18.90 -4.86
C PHE A 224 12.88 17.52 -4.23
N THR A 225 13.90 16.65 -4.19
CA THR A 225 13.77 15.32 -3.55
C THR A 225 13.38 15.44 -2.08
N LEU A 226 13.96 16.41 -1.38
CA LEU A 226 13.66 16.65 0.02
C LEU A 226 12.20 17.11 0.20
N ILE A 227 11.74 18.10 -0.57
CA ILE A 227 10.35 18.56 -0.53
C ILE A 227 9.40 17.40 -0.82
N ALA A 228 9.68 16.57 -1.82
CA ALA A 228 8.85 15.41 -2.14
C ALA A 228 8.78 14.41 -0.98
N MET A 229 9.92 14.08 -0.34
CA MET A 229 9.95 13.23 0.84
C MET A 229 9.21 13.83 2.03
N PHE A 230 9.31 15.15 2.21
CA PHE A 230 8.61 15.88 3.25
C PHE A 230 7.10 15.82 3.07
N THR A 231 6.61 16.17 1.89
CA THR A 231 5.17 16.15 1.60
C THR A 231 4.60 14.74 1.78
N LEU A 232 5.29 13.72 1.26
CA LEU A 232 4.81 12.34 1.37
C LEU A 232 4.89 11.80 2.78
N GLY A 233 5.97 12.06 3.51
CA GLY A 233 6.09 11.61 4.90
C GLY A 233 5.08 12.29 5.83
N PHE A 234 4.72 13.55 5.57
CA PHE A 234 3.61 14.21 6.26
C PHE A 234 2.27 13.55 5.93
N THR A 235 2.03 13.21 4.67
CA THR A 235 0.84 12.44 4.25
C THR A 235 0.75 11.09 4.94
N VAL A 236 1.87 10.36 5.12
CA VAL A 236 1.89 9.09 5.88
C VAL A 236 1.44 9.31 7.33
N CYS A 237 1.95 10.35 7.99
CA CYS A 237 1.56 10.66 9.36
C CYS A 237 0.06 10.98 9.47
N ILE A 238 -0.48 11.75 8.52
CA ILE A 238 -1.93 12.03 8.44
C ILE A 238 -2.71 10.74 8.22
N ALA A 239 -2.26 9.88 7.29
CA ALA A 239 -2.92 8.60 7.00
C ALA A 239 -2.99 7.71 8.26
N GLY A 240 -1.92 7.67 9.06
CA GLY A 240 -1.91 6.94 10.34
C GLY A 240 -2.89 7.50 11.37
N VAL A 241 -3.03 8.83 11.48
CA VAL A 241 -4.06 9.45 12.35
C VAL A 241 -5.47 9.14 11.85
N CYS A 242 -5.70 9.26 10.53
CA CYS A 242 -6.96 8.87 9.91
C CYS A 242 -7.27 7.39 10.17
N ARG A 243 -6.29 6.49 10.09
CA ARG A 243 -6.49 5.07 10.38
C ARG A 243 -7.01 4.86 11.80
N ILE A 244 -6.43 5.51 12.82
CA ILE A 244 -6.94 5.42 14.19
C ILE A 244 -8.41 5.85 14.27
N TRP A 245 -8.79 6.93 13.57
CA TRP A 245 -10.18 7.37 13.49
C TRP A 245 -11.08 6.32 12.80
N TYR A 246 -10.68 5.78 11.66
CA TYR A 246 -11.42 4.71 10.97
C TYR A 246 -11.52 3.44 11.82
N THR A 247 -10.50 3.10 12.59
CA THR A 247 -10.55 1.98 13.54
C THR A 247 -11.56 2.27 14.65
N SER A 248 -11.64 3.50 15.16
CA SER A 248 -12.66 3.87 16.15
C SER A 248 -14.08 3.73 15.59
N VAL A 249 -14.29 4.12 14.33
CA VAL A 249 -15.57 3.94 13.64
C VAL A 249 -15.86 2.44 13.47
N TYR A 250 -14.90 1.67 12.96
CA TYR A 250 -15.03 0.22 12.77
C TYR A 250 -15.41 -0.52 14.06
N LEU A 251 -14.76 -0.19 15.19
CA LEU A 251 -14.99 -0.88 16.47
C LEU A 251 -16.24 -0.38 17.22
N SER A 252 -16.87 0.70 16.77
CA SER A 252 -18.07 1.27 17.41
C SER A 252 -19.35 0.96 16.65
N ASN A 253 -19.25 0.42 15.44
CA ASN A 253 -20.39 0.04 14.61
C ASN A 253 -20.51 -1.48 14.52
N TRP A 254 -21.74 -1.96 14.42
CA TRP A 254 -22.05 -3.38 14.22
C TRP A 254 -21.91 -3.82 12.75
N ASP A 255 -21.93 -2.89 11.78
CA ASP A 255 -21.73 -3.18 10.36
C ASP A 255 -20.24 -3.30 9.99
N ILE A 256 -19.65 -4.37 10.49
CA ILE A 256 -18.22 -4.65 10.48
C ILE A 256 -17.68 -4.78 9.05
N LEU A 257 -18.44 -5.40 8.15
CA LEU A 257 -18.01 -5.63 6.76
C LEU A 257 -17.98 -4.35 5.95
N TRP A 258 -18.96 -3.46 6.14
CA TRP A 258 -19.04 -2.19 5.46
C TRP A 258 -17.96 -1.22 5.95
N HIS A 259 -17.82 -1.06 7.27
CA HIS A 259 -16.81 -0.17 7.85
C HIS A 259 -15.39 -0.74 7.74
N GLY A 260 -15.24 -2.06 7.81
CA GLY A 260 -13.97 -2.75 7.63
C GLY A 260 -13.34 -2.46 6.27
N ALA A 261 -14.12 -2.46 5.19
CA ALA A 261 -13.62 -2.08 3.87
C ALA A 261 -12.99 -0.67 3.84
N GLY A 262 -13.57 0.29 4.57
CA GLY A 262 -13.01 1.64 4.68
C GLY A 262 -11.71 1.68 5.48
N LEU A 263 -11.63 0.90 6.57
CA LEU A 263 -10.42 0.74 7.37
C LEU A 263 -9.28 0.12 6.53
N TYR A 264 -9.58 -0.94 5.78
CA TYR A 264 -8.58 -1.61 4.94
C TYR A 264 -8.06 -0.72 3.82
N ILE A 265 -8.93 0.06 3.17
CA ILE A 265 -8.51 1.07 2.19
C ILE A 265 -7.49 2.05 2.82
N MET A 266 -7.75 2.52 4.04
CA MET A 266 -6.85 3.45 4.71
C MET A 266 -5.52 2.80 5.10
N VAL A 267 -5.54 1.54 5.54
CA VAL A 267 -4.32 0.74 5.79
C VAL A 267 -3.48 0.61 4.53
N THR A 268 -4.10 0.30 3.39
CA THR A 268 -3.41 0.21 2.09
C THR A 268 -2.78 1.54 1.70
N ILE A 269 -3.50 2.66 1.87
CA ILE A 269 -2.98 4.00 1.59
C ILE A 269 -1.77 4.32 2.46
N GLU A 270 -1.87 4.10 3.78
CA GLU A 270 -0.79 4.36 4.75
C GLU A 270 0.49 3.58 4.37
N ASN A 271 0.37 2.26 4.20
CA ASN A 271 1.49 1.39 3.88
C ASN A 271 2.10 1.70 2.51
N SER A 272 1.27 1.88 1.49
CA SER A 272 1.73 2.10 0.13
C SER A 272 2.42 3.44 -0.03
N ILE A 273 1.88 4.52 0.56
CA ILE A 273 2.56 5.83 0.57
C ILE A 273 3.87 5.75 1.37
N GLY A 274 3.90 5.01 2.48
CA GLY A 274 5.13 4.78 3.24
C GLY A 274 6.23 4.11 2.42
N ILE A 275 5.89 3.05 1.70
CA ILE A 275 6.81 2.34 0.79
C ILE A 275 7.30 3.29 -0.32
N ILE A 276 6.39 4.01 -0.97
CA ILE A 276 6.71 4.97 -2.04
C ILE A 276 7.66 6.05 -1.51
N CYS A 277 7.37 6.62 -0.34
CA CYS A 277 8.21 7.61 0.34
C CYS A 277 9.63 7.07 0.62
N GLY A 278 9.73 5.83 1.09
CA GLY A 278 11.01 5.16 1.32
C GLY A 278 11.80 4.84 0.04
N CYS A 279 11.15 4.77 -1.12
CA CYS A 279 11.80 4.52 -2.41
C CYS A 279 12.42 5.77 -3.03
N ILE A 280 11.84 6.95 -2.78
CA ILE A 280 12.25 8.23 -3.39
C ILE A 280 13.75 8.56 -3.28
N PRO A 281 14.43 8.40 -2.12
CA PRO A 281 15.86 8.68 -2.01
C PRO A 281 16.69 7.89 -3.03
N SER A 282 16.31 6.63 -3.25
CA SER A 282 17.01 5.72 -4.16
C SER A 282 16.65 5.96 -5.62
N CYS A 283 15.49 6.54 -5.93
CA CYS A 283 15.08 6.91 -7.29
C CYS A 283 15.81 8.15 -7.82
N ARG A 284 16.41 8.98 -6.95
CA ARG A 284 17.04 10.25 -7.33
C ARG A 284 18.05 10.17 -8.49
N PRO A 285 18.99 9.19 -8.55
CA PRO A 285 19.92 9.07 -9.67
C PRO A 285 19.22 8.83 -11.01
N LEU A 286 18.10 8.09 -11.01
CA LEU A 286 17.30 7.85 -12.22
C LEU A 286 16.62 9.12 -12.71
N LEU A 287 15.94 9.84 -11.81
CA LEU A 287 15.29 11.10 -12.13
C LEU A 287 16.27 12.10 -12.75
N SER A 288 17.50 12.15 -12.24
CA SER A 288 18.55 13.04 -12.78
C SER A 288 19.05 12.66 -14.17
N ARG A 289 18.89 11.40 -14.60
CA ARG A 289 19.26 10.93 -15.95
C ARG A 289 18.08 11.00 -16.92
N ALA A 290 16.86 10.73 -16.45
CA ALA A 290 15.66 10.69 -17.29
C ALA A 290 15.15 12.08 -17.67
N PHE A 291 15.34 13.09 -16.82
CA PHE A 291 14.88 14.46 -17.06
C PHE A 291 16.03 15.47 -16.99
N PRO A 292 17.03 15.40 -17.88
CA PRO A 292 18.18 16.29 -17.81
C PRO A 292 17.79 17.77 -17.97
N GLU A 293 16.69 18.10 -18.65
CA GLU A 293 16.22 19.48 -18.86
C GLU A 293 15.51 20.09 -17.64
N ILE A 294 14.66 19.34 -16.93
CA ILE A 294 14.06 19.76 -15.64
C ILE A 294 15.14 19.84 -14.55
N PHE A 295 16.18 19.02 -14.68
CA PHE A 295 17.34 18.98 -13.80
C PHE A 295 18.56 19.72 -14.38
N SER A 296 18.39 20.52 -15.44
CA SER A 296 19.45 21.37 -15.98
C SER A 296 19.49 22.62 -15.11
N SER A 297 20.61 22.85 -14.44
CA SER A 297 20.85 24.19 -13.90
C SER A 297 20.95 25.09 -15.12
N THR A 298 20.06 26.10 -15.23
CA THR A 298 20.25 27.21 -16.16
C THR A 298 21.58 27.86 -15.83
N THR A 299 22.64 27.39 -16.46
CA THR A 299 23.90 28.12 -16.54
C THR A 299 23.55 29.35 -17.36
N HIS A 300 23.32 30.48 -16.69
CA HIS A 300 23.43 31.77 -17.33
C HIS A 300 24.88 31.89 -17.81
N THR A 301 25.16 31.39 -19.02
CA THR A 301 26.27 31.90 -19.82
C THR A 301 25.88 33.31 -20.17
N SER A 302 26.30 34.25 -19.32
CA SER A 302 26.37 35.65 -19.65
C SER A 302 27.35 35.76 -20.82
N ASP A 303 26.84 35.72 -22.04
CA ASP A 303 27.56 36.15 -23.24
C ASP A 303 27.89 37.63 -23.06
N GLY A 304 29.02 37.88 -22.43
CA GLY A 304 29.67 39.18 -22.37
C GLY A 304 30.15 39.55 -23.76
N LYS A 305 29.28 40.21 -24.54
CA LYS A 305 29.71 41.06 -25.64
C LYS A 305 30.68 42.11 -25.09
N SER A 306 31.97 41.99 -25.41
CA SER A 306 32.88 43.13 -25.38
C SER A 306 33.68 43.19 -26.67
N ALA A 307 33.75 44.40 -27.20
CA ALA A 307 34.08 44.74 -28.56
C ALA A 307 35.60 44.87 -28.81
N LYS A 308 35.99 44.52 -30.05
CA LYS A 308 37.03 45.09 -30.93
C LYS A 308 38.25 45.79 -30.29
N THR A 309 39.45 45.34 -30.68
CA THR A 309 40.39 46.12 -31.55
C THR A 309 41.55 45.22 -32.06
N PRO A 310 42.21 45.57 -33.19
CA PRO A 310 43.10 44.71 -33.97
C PRO A 310 44.59 44.93 -33.61
N THR A 311 45.50 44.07 -34.09
CA THR A 311 46.75 44.42 -34.85
C THR A 311 47.81 43.28 -34.84
N GLU A 312 48.22 42.90 -36.06
CA GLU A 312 49.51 42.40 -36.60
C GLU A 312 50.24 41.09 -36.23
N LYS A 313 50.75 40.50 -37.34
CA LYS A 313 51.99 39.72 -37.58
C LYS A 313 52.06 38.33 -36.92
N GLY A 314 52.21 37.21 -37.62
CA GLY A 314 52.79 36.95 -38.94
C GLY A 314 53.83 35.84 -38.77
N PHE A 315 53.58 34.63 -39.25
CA PHE A 315 54.63 33.71 -39.69
C PHE A 315 54.07 32.61 -40.59
N THR A 316 54.74 32.45 -41.72
CA THR A 316 54.55 31.48 -42.80
C THR A 316 54.99 30.07 -42.41
N SER A 317 54.30 29.05 -42.94
CA SER A 317 54.94 27.81 -43.37
C SER A 317 54.03 27.05 -44.34
N LEU A 318 54.63 26.67 -45.47
CA LEU A 318 54.12 26.00 -46.65
C LEU A 318 53.98 24.47 -46.49
N SER A 319 53.39 23.87 -47.53
CA SER A 319 53.28 22.44 -47.89
C SER A 319 52.12 21.68 -47.23
N GLY A 320 51.29 20.93 -47.94
CA GLY A 320 51.28 20.60 -49.36
C GLY A 320 50.20 19.54 -49.65
N ASP A 321 49.82 19.51 -50.91
CA ASP A 321 49.24 18.40 -51.68
C ASP A 321 47.76 18.00 -51.56
N ALA A 322 47.15 18.14 -52.74
CA ALA A 322 45.87 17.68 -53.22
C ALA A 322 45.74 16.16 -53.35
N ARG A 323 44.47 15.71 -53.35
CA ARG A 323 43.82 14.80 -54.34
C ARG A 323 42.34 14.67 -53.93
N SER A 324 41.40 15.12 -54.78
CA SER A 324 40.69 14.31 -55.81
C SER A 324 39.66 13.35 -55.18
N ALA A 325 38.45 13.09 -55.67
CA ALA A 325 37.51 13.67 -56.63
C ALA A 325 36.19 12.89 -56.41
N ALA A 326 35.10 13.43 -56.91
CA ALA A 326 33.75 12.85 -56.85
C ALA A 326 33.63 11.43 -57.44
N ARG A 327 32.64 10.66 -56.97
CA ARG A 327 31.73 9.85 -57.81
C ARG A 327 30.51 9.33 -57.04
N SER A 328 29.37 9.45 -57.71
CA SER A 328 28.01 8.97 -57.43
C SER A 328 27.83 7.46 -57.65
N LEU A 329 26.83 6.84 -56.99
CA LEU A 329 25.69 6.04 -57.56
C LEU A 329 25.18 4.91 -56.65
N GLY A 330 23.85 4.71 -56.68
CA GLY A 330 23.08 3.50 -56.26
C GLY A 330 22.43 3.66 -54.88
N ARG A 331 21.12 3.92 -54.70
CA ARG A 331 19.85 3.29 -55.14
C ARG A 331 19.68 1.83 -54.66
N GLY A 332 18.74 1.65 -53.72
CA GLY A 332 18.17 0.38 -53.29
C GLY A 332 17.01 0.66 -52.32
N ASP A 333 15.78 0.51 -52.83
CA ASP A 333 14.47 0.61 -52.15
C ASP A 333 14.10 -0.72 -51.46
N GLU A 334 12.94 -0.69 -50.76
CA GLU A 334 12.08 -1.80 -50.27
C GLU A 334 12.28 -2.24 -48.81
N HIS A 335 11.27 -2.54 -48.00
CA HIS A 335 9.81 -2.67 -48.14
C HIS A 335 9.20 -2.57 -46.71
N ALA A 336 7.98 -2.06 -46.55
CA ALA A 336 7.25 -2.02 -45.28
C ALA A 336 5.93 -2.80 -45.41
N ASP A 337 5.73 -3.81 -44.56
CA ASP A 337 4.49 -4.61 -44.51
C ASP A 337 3.53 -4.14 -43.39
N PRO A 338 2.20 -4.28 -43.54
CA PRO A 338 1.19 -3.80 -42.58
C PRO A 338 0.63 -4.87 -41.61
N MET A 339 0.13 -4.38 -40.47
CA MET A 339 -0.55 -5.14 -39.39
C MET A 339 -1.97 -5.67 -39.76
N PRO A 340 -2.46 -6.76 -39.13
CA PRO A 340 -3.85 -7.19 -39.18
C PRO A 340 -4.70 -6.82 -37.94
N SER A 341 -6.02 -6.83 -38.14
CA SER A 341 -7.12 -6.32 -37.30
C SER A 341 -7.78 -7.32 -36.33
N MET A 342 -8.56 -6.79 -35.38
CA MET A 342 -9.31 -7.49 -34.30
C MET A 342 -10.69 -8.06 -34.71
N PRO A 343 -11.25 -9.05 -33.97
CA PRO A 343 -12.64 -9.51 -34.11
C PRO A 343 -13.60 -9.09 -32.97
N SER A 344 -14.90 -9.18 -33.27
CA SER A 344 -16.11 -8.69 -32.55
C SER A 344 -16.60 -9.55 -31.36
N PRO A 345 -17.51 -9.03 -30.48
CA PRO A 345 -18.03 -9.77 -29.32
C PRO A 345 -19.40 -10.47 -29.52
N VAL A 346 -19.64 -11.53 -28.74
CA VAL A 346 -20.86 -12.40 -28.70
C VAL A 346 -21.70 -12.14 -27.42
N ARG A 347 -23.03 -12.27 -27.55
CA ARG A 347 -24.12 -12.03 -26.55
C ARG A 347 -24.17 -13.08 -25.41
N THR A 348 -24.67 -12.69 -24.24
CA THR A 348 -25.28 -13.61 -23.24
C THR A 348 -26.62 -13.08 -22.69
N ALA A 349 -27.50 -14.01 -22.35
CA ALA A 349 -28.93 -13.84 -22.04
C ALA A 349 -29.22 -13.59 -20.55
N SER A 350 -30.30 -12.86 -20.26
CA SER A 350 -30.81 -12.56 -18.91
C SER A 350 -31.68 -13.70 -18.36
N ARG A 351 -31.47 -14.09 -17.10
CA ARG A 351 -32.25 -15.11 -16.37
C ARG A 351 -33.26 -14.43 -15.42
N ARG A 352 -34.50 -14.92 -15.40
CA ARG A 352 -35.64 -14.39 -14.61
C ARG A 352 -35.50 -14.69 -13.10
N ARG A 353 -36.20 -13.87 -12.31
CA ARG A 353 -36.23 -13.75 -10.83
C ARG A 353 -37.33 -14.67 -10.26
N ASP A 354 -37.04 -15.47 -9.22
CA ASP A 354 -38.03 -16.26 -8.46
C ASP A 354 -38.39 -15.53 -7.15
N PRO A 355 -39.68 -15.29 -6.82
CA PRO A 355 -40.11 -14.54 -5.63
C PRO A 355 -40.09 -15.34 -4.31
N ASP A 356 -40.02 -16.67 -4.36
CA ASP A 356 -40.24 -17.54 -3.19
C ASP A 356 -39.01 -17.70 -2.28
N ALA A 357 -37.84 -17.20 -2.68
CA ALA A 357 -36.63 -17.24 -1.88
C ALA A 357 -36.59 -16.22 -0.73
N ILE A 358 -37.54 -15.27 -0.69
CA ILE A 358 -37.52 -14.11 0.22
C ILE A 358 -38.15 -14.43 1.59
N SER A 359 -39.20 -15.26 1.65
CA SER A 359 -39.82 -15.61 2.93
C SER A 359 -38.95 -16.55 3.77
N GLN A 360 -38.27 -17.51 3.12
CA GLN A 360 -37.35 -18.45 3.78
C GLN A 360 -36.18 -17.76 4.49
N GLY A 361 -35.63 -16.68 3.92
CA GLY A 361 -34.52 -15.96 4.54
C GLY A 361 -34.89 -15.30 5.87
N SER A 362 -36.13 -14.80 6.01
CA SER A 362 -36.58 -14.13 7.24
C SER A 362 -36.75 -15.08 8.43
N GLU A 363 -37.22 -16.31 8.18
CA GLU A 363 -37.36 -17.34 9.22
C GLU A 363 -36.00 -17.92 9.63
N GLU A 364 -35.06 -18.03 8.69
CA GLU A 364 -33.69 -18.48 8.99
C GLU A 364 -32.93 -17.52 9.92
N TRP A 365 -33.12 -16.20 9.77
CA TRP A 365 -32.48 -15.21 10.66
C TRP A 365 -33.00 -15.28 12.10
N ILE A 366 -34.30 -15.52 12.28
CA ILE A 366 -34.91 -15.72 13.59
C ILE A 366 -34.35 -17.01 14.23
N MET A 367 -34.21 -18.09 13.45
CA MET A 367 -33.62 -19.35 13.90
C MET A 367 -32.12 -19.26 14.20
N LEU A 368 -31.38 -18.35 13.55
CA LEU A 368 -29.99 -18.07 13.90
C LEU A 368 -29.92 -17.34 15.25
N GLN A 369 -30.77 -16.34 15.45
CA GLN A 369 -30.83 -15.56 16.69
C GLN A 369 -31.22 -16.42 17.89
N ASP A 370 -32.19 -17.32 17.76
CA ASP A 370 -32.55 -18.27 18.82
C ASP A 370 -31.42 -19.26 19.11
N ARG A 371 -30.60 -19.63 18.12
CA ARG A 371 -29.40 -20.45 18.33
C ARG A 371 -28.26 -19.69 19.02
N PHE A 372 -28.15 -18.39 18.80
CA PHE A 372 -27.19 -17.53 19.50
C PHE A 372 -27.60 -17.27 20.97
N THR A 373 -28.90 -17.17 21.27
CA THR A 373 -29.40 -16.93 22.63
C THR A 373 -29.50 -18.21 23.47
N SER A 374 -29.74 -19.37 22.85
CA SER A 374 -29.94 -20.65 23.56
C SER A 374 -28.64 -21.41 23.89
N GLY A 375 -27.49 -21.06 23.29
CA GLY A 375 -26.22 -21.72 23.57
C GLY A 375 -26.20 -23.23 23.24
N GLU A 376 -27.10 -23.69 22.35
CA GLU A 376 -27.16 -25.10 21.98
C GLU A 376 -25.95 -25.53 21.15
N LYS A 377 -25.21 -26.51 21.67
CA LYS A 377 -24.12 -27.20 20.97
C LYS A 377 -24.70 -28.00 19.80
N LEU A 378 -24.23 -27.75 18.58
CA LEU A 378 -24.48 -28.66 17.46
C LEU A 378 -23.29 -29.60 17.24
N MET A 379 -23.61 -30.89 17.37
CA MET A 379 -22.88 -32.06 16.90
C MET A 379 -22.44 -31.87 15.44
N SER A 380 -21.18 -32.19 15.17
CA SER A 380 -20.60 -32.29 13.83
C SER A 380 -21.34 -33.36 13.01
N PRO A 381 -21.75 -33.09 11.76
CA PRO A 381 -21.73 -34.12 10.73
C PRO A 381 -20.29 -34.27 10.25
N ASP A 382 -19.86 -35.50 10.06
CA ASP A 382 -18.51 -35.88 9.69
C ASP A 382 -18.03 -35.25 8.38
N ILE A 383 -16.74 -34.94 8.40
CA ILE A 383 -15.91 -34.49 7.27
C ILE A 383 -15.68 -35.69 6.35
N VAL A 384 -15.96 -35.52 5.05
CA VAL A 384 -15.16 -36.10 3.94
C VAL A 384 -14.87 -35.00 2.93
#